data_AF-A0A353G5D7-F1
#
_entry.id   AF-A0A353G5D7-F1
#
_cell.length_a   1.000
_cell.length_b   1.000
_cell.length_c   1.000
_cell.angle_alpha   90.00
_cell.angle_beta   90.00
_cell.angle_gamma   90.00
#
_symmetry.space_group_name_H-M   'P 1'
#
loop_
_entity.id
_entity.type
_entity.pdbx_description
1 polymer ?
#
loop_
_entity_poly.entity_id
_entity_poly.type
_entity_poly.pdbx_seq_one_letter_code
_entity_poly.pdbx_strand_id
1 'polypeptide(L)'
;FLMKDAYSFDWTQEAALHSYNKMFTAYLRTFDRLGLRAIPMRADTGPIGGNHSHEFIILADTGESEVFCHKSFLERSIPSVDTNFDDVDGLQTIFNEWTS
;
A
#
# COMPACT_ATOMS: atom_id res chain seq x y z
N PHE A 1 12.15 -9.45 -16.64
CA PHE A 1 11.71 -8.16 -16.06
C PHE A 1 12.66 -7.81 -14.92
N LEU A 2 12.80 -6.52 -14.57
CA LEU A 2 13.52 -6.09 -13.36
C LEU A 2 12.49 -5.90 -12.23
N MET A 3 12.86 -6.28 -11.01
CA MET A 3 11.98 -6.20 -9.86
C MET A 3 12.73 -5.60 -8.67
N LYS A 4 12.02 -4.76 -7.91
CA LYS A 4 12.46 -4.30 -6.59
C LYS A 4 11.71 -5.13 -5.55
N ASP A 5 12.37 -6.14 -5.02
CA ASP A 5 11.95 -6.96 -3.90
C ASP A 5 12.55 -6.42 -2.59
N ALA A 6 11.76 -6.49 -1.51
CA ALA A 6 12.18 -6.04 -0.19
C ALA A 6 11.59 -6.99 0.86
N TYR A 7 12.33 -7.20 1.94
CA TYR A 7 12.01 -8.16 2.99
C TYR A 7 12.23 -7.49 4.35
N SER A 8 11.23 -7.51 5.23
CA SER A 8 11.34 -7.04 6.61
C SER A 8 11.49 -8.21 7.58
N PHE A 9 12.12 -7.97 8.72
CA PHE A 9 12.31 -8.93 9.80
C PHE A 9 12.03 -8.23 11.11
N ASP A 10 11.03 -8.72 11.84
CA ASP A 10 10.48 -8.05 13.02
C ASP A 10 10.32 -9.07 14.17
N TRP A 11 10.57 -8.62 15.40
CA TRP A 11 10.51 -9.50 16.58
C TRP A 11 9.08 -9.84 17.01
N THR A 12 8.13 -8.93 16.79
CA THR A 12 6.72 -9.11 17.10
C THR A 12 5.84 -8.84 15.90
N GLN A 13 4.60 -9.32 15.95
CA GLN A 13 3.62 -9.06 14.92
C GLN A 13 3.34 -7.57 14.76
N GLU A 14 3.24 -6.81 15.86
CA GLU A 14 2.99 -5.37 15.84
C GLU A 14 4.11 -4.60 15.13
N ALA A 15 5.36 -5.00 15.36
CA ALA A 15 6.51 -4.46 14.64
C ALA A 15 6.43 -4.80 13.14
N ALA A 16 6.03 -6.03 12.79
CA ALA A 16 5.82 -6.42 11.39
C ALA A 16 4.71 -5.60 10.71
N LEU A 17 3.63 -5.27 11.43
CA LEU A 17 2.57 -4.40 10.92
C LEU A 17 3.07 -2.97 10.68
N HIS A 18 3.93 -2.45 11.56
CA HIS A 18 4.55 -1.15 11.33
C HIS A 18 5.46 -1.17 10.08
N SER A 19 6.31 -2.20 9.94
CA SER A 19 7.14 -2.41 8.74
C SER A 19 6.28 -2.53 7.46
N TYR A 20 5.14 -3.22 7.54
CA TYR A 20 4.17 -3.30 6.45
C TYR A 20 3.61 -1.92 6.09
N ASN A 21 3.18 -1.13 7.07
CA ASN A 21 2.62 0.20 6.85
C ASN A 21 3.66 1.19 6.31
N LYS A 22 4.95 1.04 6.66
CA LYS A 22 6.06 1.78 6.02
C LYS A 22 6.08 1.50 4.52
N MET A 23 6.05 0.22 4.13
CA MET A 23 6.10 -0.17 2.73
C MET A 23 4.84 0.26 1.95
N PHE A 24 3.67 0.10 2.56
CA PHE A 24 2.40 0.56 1.99
C PHE A 24 2.44 2.06 1.68
N THR A 25 2.83 2.87 2.66
CA THR A 25 2.96 4.32 2.54
C THR A 25 4.04 4.72 1.54
N ALA A 26 5.18 4.01 1.53
CA ALA A 26 6.25 4.24 0.55
C ALA A 26 5.77 3.95 -0.88
N TYR A 27 4.96 2.92 -1.10
CA TYR A 27 4.43 2.57 -2.42
C TYR A 27 3.44 3.60 -2.92
N LEU A 28 2.51 4.07 -2.08
CA LEU A 28 1.62 5.20 -2.42
C LEU A 28 2.42 6.40 -2.96
N ARG A 29 3.46 6.79 -2.23
CA ARG A 29 4.34 7.91 -2.59
C ARG A 29 5.22 7.61 -3.81
N THR A 30 5.65 6.37 -3.99
CA THR A 30 6.51 5.98 -5.11
C THR A 30 5.77 6.08 -6.44
N PHE A 31 4.55 5.55 -6.53
CA PHE A 31 3.76 5.65 -7.75
C PHE A 31 3.37 7.10 -8.05
N ASP A 32 2.99 7.88 -7.03
CA ASP A 32 2.69 9.31 -7.19
C ASP A 32 3.88 10.10 -7.75
N ARG A 33 5.10 9.85 -7.24
CA ARG A 33 6.33 10.45 -7.78
C ARG A 33 6.64 10.07 -9.23
N LEU A 34 6.10 8.95 -9.70
CA LEU A 34 6.19 8.53 -11.11
C LEU A 34 5.07 9.13 -11.98
N GLY A 35 4.18 9.96 -11.40
CA GLY A 35 3.01 10.52 -12.09
C GLY A 35 1.89 9.50 -12.29
N LEU A 36 1.88 8.42 -11.50
CA LEU A 36 0.93 7.32 -11.62
C LEU A 36 -0.02 7.30 -10.43
N ARG A 37 -1.29 7.01 -10.71
CA ARG A 37 -2.30 6.81 -9.67
C ARG A 37 -2.55 5.32 -9.46
N ALA A 38 -1.79 4.72 -8.54
CA ALA A 38 -2.00 3.33 -8.14
C ALA A 38 -2.98 3.23 -6.97
N ILE A 39 -3.91 2.29 -7.05
CA ILE A 39 -4.90 2.01 -6.01
C ILE A 39 -4.50 0.74 -5.26
N PRO A 40 -4.31 0.80 -3.94
CA PRO A 40 -4.08 -0.39 -3.14
C PRO A 40 -5.37 -1.21 -3.06
N MET A 41 -5.33 -2.43 -3.60
CA MET A 41 -6.43 -3.40 -3.56
C MET A 41 -6.03 -4.55 -2.66
N ARG A 42 -6.94 -4.99 -1.79
CA ARG A 42 -6.73 -6.19 -1.00
C ARG A 42 -6.56 -7.39 -1.93
N ALA A 43 -5.50 -8.16 -1.71
CA ALA A 43 -5.15 -9.32 -2.50
C ALA A 43 -5.22 -10.61 -1.67
N ASP A 44 -5.11 -11.75 -2.34
CA ASP A 44 -5.04 -13.05 -1.68
C ASP A 44 -3.79 -13.12 -0.79
N THR A 45 -3.95 -13.65 0.42
CA THR A 45 -2.85 -13.88 1.37
C THR A 45 -2.26 -15.28 1.26
N GLY A 46 -2.88 -16.14 0.44
CA GLY A 46 -2.44 -17.50 0.22
C GLY A 46 -2.52 -18.36 1.51
N PRO A 47 -1.76 -19.46 1.57
CA PRO A 47 -1.89 -20.44 2.66
C PRO A 47 -1.48 -19.93 4.04
N ILE A 48 -0.66 -18.88 4.12
CA ILE A 48 -0.24 -18.25 5.38
C ILE A 48 -1.43 -17.55 6.05
N GLY A 49 -2.41 -17.10 5.26
CA GLY A 49 -3.60 -16.39 5.74
C GLY A 49 -3.31 -14.98 6.24
N GLY A 50 -4.26 -14.40 6.97
CA GLY A 50 -4.23 -13.01 7.43
C GLY A 50 -4.93 -12.04 6.47
N ASN A 51 -4.79 -10.74 6.74
CA ASN A 51 -5.46 -9.65 5.99
C ASN A 51 -4.49 -8.63 5.38
N HIS A 52 -3.18 -8.88 5.44
CA HIS A 52 -2.14 -7.93 5.01
C HIS A 52 -1.46 -8.37 3.71
N SER A 53 -2.25 -8.40 2.64
CA SER A 53 -1.77 -8.54 1.26
C SER A 53 -2.49 -7.48 0.43
N HIS A 54 -1.72 -6.63 -0.25
CA HIS A 54 -2.26 -5.56 -1.09
C HIS A 54 -1.46 -5.45 -2.38
N GLU A 55 -2.18 -5.39 -3.49
CA GLU A 55 -1.64 -5.08 -4.81
C GLU A 55 -1.88 -3.61 -5.14
N PHE A 56 -0.88 -2.94 -5.69
CA PHE A 56 -1.01 -1.56 -6.15
C PHE A 56 -1.30 -1.56 -7.64
N ILE A 57 -2.56 -1.31 -8.00
CA ILE A 57 -3.05 -1.47 -9.37
C ILE A 57 -3.24 -0.09 -10.02
N ILE A 58 -2.67 0.08 -11.22
CA ILE A 58 -2.91 1.24 -12.07
C ILE A 58 -4.12 0.90 -12.95
N LEU A 59 -5.14 1.75 -12.94
CA LEU A 59 -6.32 1.55 -13.79
C LEU A 59 -5.95 1.77 -15.27
N ALA A 60 -6.23 0.78 -16.10
CA ALA A 60 -6.05 0.82 -17.53
C ALA A 60 -7.08 -0.09 -18.21
N ASP A 61 -7.63 0.35 -19.35
CA ASP A 61 -8.64 -0.40 -20.11
C ASP A 61 -8.12 -1.75 -20.64
N THR A 62 -6.80 -1.89 -20.74
CA THR A 62 -6.11 -3.11 -21.19
C THR A 62 -5.49 -3.89 -20.02
N GLY A 63 -5.85 -3.58 -18.77
CA GLY A 63 -5.35 -4.27 -17.60
C GLY A 63 -5.80 -5.73 -17.55
N GLU A 64 -4.94 -6.61 -17.05
CA GLU A 64 -5.26 -8.04 -16.90
C GLU A 64 -6.11 -8.33 -15.64
N SER A 65 -6.08 -7.43 -14.65
CA SER A 65 -6.84 -7.53 -13.41
C SER A 65 -8.11 -6.67 -13.47
N GLU A 66 -9.26 -7.28 -13.23
CA GLU A 66 -10.53 -6.57 -13.05
C GLU A 66 -10.68 -6.14 -11.58
N VAL A 67 -10.97 -4.86 -11.34
CA VAL A 67 -11.05 -4.29 -9.99
C VAL A 67 -12.29 -3.43 -9.83
N PHE A 68 -12.81 -3.38 -8.61
CA PHE A 68 -13.95 -2.53 -8.23
C PHE A 68 -13.52 -1.62 -7.09
N CYS A 69 -13.53 -0.31 -7.32
CA CYS A 69 -13.30 0.68 -6.27
C CYS A 69 -14.20 1.89 -6.42
N HIS A 70 -14.46 2.57 -5.31
CA HIS A 70 -15.14 3.85 -5.35
C HIS A 70 -14.25 4.92 -6.01
N LYS A 71 -14.82 5.79 -6.85
CA LYS A 71 -14.07 6.82 -7.59
C LYS A 71 -13.23 7.73 -6.68
N SER A 72 -13.66 7.97 -5.44
CA SER A 72 -12.93 8.82 -4.48
C SER A 72 -11.48 8.37 -4.25
N PHE A 73 -11.15 7.09 -4.43
CA PHE A 73 -9.77 6.60 -4.32
C PHE A 73 -8.81 7.23 -5.33
N LEU A 74 -9.32 7.70 -6.48
CA LEU A 74 -8.52 8.44 -7.47
C LEU A 74 -8.20 9.86 -7.03
N GLU A 75 -8.98 10.42 -6.11
CA GLU A 75 -8.93 11.83 -5.69
C GLU A 75 -8.31 12.01 -4.29
N ARG A 76 -8.05 10.92 -3.56
CA ARG A 76 -7.42 10.96 -2.22
C ARG A 76 -6.05 11.66 -2.23
N SER A 77 -5.74 12.39 -1.17
CA SER A 77 -4.40 12.95 -0.96
C SER A 77 -3.36 11.85 -0.73
N ILE A 78 -2.20 11.99 -1.36
CA ILE A 78 -1.05 11.12 -1.12
C ILE A 78 -0.30 11.60 0.13
N PRO A 79 0.25 10.70 0.96
CA PRO A 79 1.04 11.08 2.14
C PRO A 79 2.20 12.03 1.78
N SER A 80 2.41 13.05 2.63
CA SER A 80 3.39 14.13 2.42
C SER A 80 4.84 13.63 2.29
N VAL A 81 5.70 14.46 1.69
CA VAL A 81 7.15 14.22 1.70
C VAL A 81 7.75 14.22 3.10
N ASP A 82 7.12 14.93 4.02
CA ASP A 82 7.51 15.03 5.42
C ASP A 82 6.90 13.93 6.30
N THR A 83 6.28 12.89 5.72
CA THR A 83 5.73 11.77 6.48
C THR A 83 6.83 11.13 7.35
N ASN A 84 6.59 11.12 8.66
CA ASN A 84 7.46 10.44 9.61
C ASN A 84 7.21 8.92 9.55
N PHE A 85 8.19 8.17 9.03
CA PHE A 85 8.06 6.71 8.91
C PHE A 85 8.26 5.96 10.23
N ASP A 86 8.64 6.63 11.31
CA ASP A 86 8.76 6.04 12.64
C ASP A 86 7.53 6.33 13.52
N ASP A 87 6.57 7.11 13.03
CA ASP A 87 5.27 7.33 13.67
C ASP A 87 4.34 6.14 13.41
N VAL A 88 4.30 5.19 14.36
CA VAL A 88 3.53 3.96 14.26
C VAL A 88 2.04 4.25 14.06
N ASP A 89 1.47 5.13 14.87
CA ASP A 89 0.04 5.46 14.85
C ASP A 89 -0.33 6.28 13.61
N GLY A 90 0.53 7.20 13.20
CA GLY A 90 0.37 7.96 11.97
C GLY A 90 0.35 7.07 10.72
N LEU A 91 1.27 6.10 10.63
CA LEU A 91 1.28 5.15 9.52
C LEU A 91 0.09 4.19 9.54
N GLN A 92 -0.38 3.78 10.73
CA GLN A 92 -1.60 2.99 10.85
C GLN A 92 -2.83 3.78 10.41
N THR A 93 -2.89 5.08 10.71
CA THR A 93 -3.96 5.98 10.26
C THR A 93 -3.99 6.07 8.73
N ILE A 94 -2.84 6.28 8.10
CA ILE A 94 -2.72 6.29 6.62
C ILE A 94 -3.22 4.95 6.04
N PHE A 95 -2.79 3.82 6.59
CA PHE A 95 -3.23 2.50 6.15
C PHE A 95 -4.76 2.37 6.24
N ASN A 96 -5.35 2.73 7.38
CA ASN A 96 -6.79 2.65 7.59
C ASN A 96 -7.56 3.53 6.59
N GLU A 97 -7.12 4.76 6.35
CA GLU A 97 -7.76 5.65 5.38
C GLU A 97 -7.79 5.07 3.97
N TRP A 98 -6.74 4.37 3.56
CA TRP A 98 -6.60 3.79 2.22
C TRP A 98 -7.19 2.38 2.09
N THR A 99 -7.70 1.80 3.17
CA THR A 99 -8.27 0.44 3.17
C THR A 99 -9.72 0.39 3.69
N SER A 100 -10.26 1.53 4.15
CA SER A 100 -11.66 1.71 4.58
C SER A 100 -12.63 1.90 3.41
#